data_AF-A0A6A4HSU7-F1
#
_entry.id   AF-A0A6A4HSU7-F1
#
_cell.length_a   1.000
_cell.length_b   1.000
_cell.length_c   1.000
_cell.angle_alpha   90.00
_cell.angle_beta   90.00
_cell.angle_gamma   90.00
#
_symmetry.space_group_name_H-M   'P 1'
#
loop_
_entity.id
_entity.type
_entity.pdbx_description
1 polymer ?
#
loop_
_entity_poly.entity_id
_entity_poly.type
_entity_poly.pdbx_seq_one_letter_code
_entity_poly.pdbx_strand_id
1 'polypeptide(L)'
;MRTYWIRTSSLCPVHPTWVYQPIVVFLLVNAAATSSTIEAVELEDSIPYDFLAVATGTGPAGHLALVGQDKIAGVEIAHLHQENVKNAKHIVIVGGGEYGIQLATDLKTRAPTQSKRVIVVHSRPQPLNQFHEGLHEIALSNYFKFLVYIRSSGEL
;
A
#
# COMPACT_ATOMS: atom_id res chain seq x y z
N MET A 1 -5.59 -35.27 4.23
CA MET A 1 -4.47 -34.37 4.53
C MET A 1 -4.18 -33.57 3.26
N ARG A 2 -4.52 -32.28 3.21
CA ARG A 2 -4.38 -31.45 2.00
C ARG A 2 -3.32 -30.39 2.27
N THR A 3 -2.24 -30.45 1.49
CA THR A 3 -1.16 -29.47 1.50
C THR A 3 -1.41 -28.51 0.34
N TYR A 4 -1.30 -27.21 0.62
CA TYR A 4 -1.53 -26.13 -0.33
C TYR A 4 -0.19 -25.67 -0.91
N TRP A 5 -0.15 -25.35 -2.21
CA TRP A 5 0.97 -24.68 -2.86
C TRP A 5 0.46 -23.42 -3.57
N ILE A 6 1.15 -22.30 -3.37
CA ILE A 6 0.98 -21.08 -4.17
C ILE A 6 1.91 -21.21 -5.38
N ARG A 7 1.35 -21.15 -6.60
CA ARG A 7 2.14 -21.09 -7.84
C ARG A 7 2.17 -19.64 -8.32
N THR A 8 3.32 -19.00 -8.25
CA THR A 8 3.62 -17.79 -9.02
C THR A 8 4.50 -18.18 -10.21
N SER A 9 4.18 -17.67 -11.39
CA SER A 9 4.81 -17.90 -12.71
C SER A 9 4.36 -19.14 -13.51
N SER A 10 4.06 -18.87 -14.79
CA SER A 10 3.32 -19.70 -15.75
C SER A 10 4.19 -20.43 -16.78
N LEU A 11 5.48 -20.66 -16.50
CA LEU A 11 6.44 -21.14 -17.51
C LEU A 11 6.98 -22.56 -17.27
N CYS A 12 6.11 -23.52 -16.93
CA CYS A 12 6.51 -24.93 -16.91
C CYS A 12 5.39 -25.82 -17.48
N PRO A 13 5.60 -26.53 -18.61
CA PRO A 13 4.59 -27.39 -19.21
C PRO A 13 4.30 -28.59 -18.31
N VAL A 14 3.01 -28.86 -18.08
CA VAL A 14 2.52 -29.94 -17.21
C VAL A 14 2.51 -31.29 -17.95
N HIS A 15 3.06 -32.32 -17.31
CA HIS A 15 3.00 -33.71 -17.76
C HIS A 15 1.56 -34.26 -17.64
N PRO A 16 1.06 -35.08 -18.59
CA PRO A 16 -0.37 -35.39 -18.77
C PRO A 16 -1.04 -36.27 -17.68
N THR A 17 -0.38 -36.55 -16.56
CA THR A 17 -0.88 -37.49 -15.53
C THR A 17 -1.39 -36.83 -14.25
N TRP A 18 -1.47 -35.50 -14.18
CA TRP A 18 -1.87 -34.77 -12.96
C TRP A 18 -2.93 -33.71 -13.23
N VAL A 19 -4.19 -34.11 -13.43
CA VAL A 19 -5.31 -33.16 -13.39
C VAL A 19 -6.51 -33.79 -12.69
N TYR A 20 -6.45 -33.89 -11.37
CA TYR A 20 -7.65 -33.85 -10.53
C TYR A 20 -7.76 -32.42 -10.02
N GLN A 21 -8.54 -31.57 -10.70
CA GLN A 21 -8.89 -30.26 -10.15
C GLN A 21 -10.20 -30.41 -9.40
N PRO A 22 -10.21 -30.48 -8.05
CA PRO A 22 -11.45 -30.27 -7.34
C PRO A 22 -11.97 -28.89 -7.73
N ILE A 23 -13.27 -28.80 -8.03
CA ILE A 23 -13.95 -27.52 -8.23
C ILE A 23 -13.82 -26.75 -6.92
N VAL A 24 -13.00 -25.70 -6.93
CA VAL A 24 -12.86 -24.77 -5.82
C VAL A 24 -13.73 -23.57 -6.13
N VAL A 25 -14.75 -23.33 -5.31
CA VAL A 25 -15.57 -22.12 -5.39
C VAL A 25 -14.93 -21.08 -4.49
N PHE A 26 -14.41 -20.00 -5.08
CA PHE A 26 -13.95 -18.83 -4.34
C PHE A 26 -15.09 -17.84 -4.24
N LEU A 27 -15.53 -17.54 -3.02
CA LEU A 27 -16.47 -16.45 -2.76
C LEU A 27 -15.65 -15.22 -2.34
N LEU A 28 -15.61 -14.20 -3.20
CA LEU A 28 -15.06 -12.90 -2.83
C LEU A 28 -16.16 -12.07 -2.17
N VAL A 29 -15.97 -11.74 -0.89
CA VAL A 29 -16.89 -10.87 -0.14
C VAL A 29 -16.17 -9.59 0.20
N ASN A 30 -16.71 -8.45 -0.26
CA ASN A 30 -16.20 -7.12 0.08
C ASN A 30 -17.02 -6.56 1.25
N ALA A 31 -16.68 -6.95 2.47
CA ALA A 31 -17.30 -6.42 3.68
C ALA A 31 -16.31 -6.37 4.84
N ALA A 32 -16.61 -5.54 5.83
CA ALA A 32 -15.83 -5.47 7.06
C ALA A 32 -16.28 -6.57 8.01
N ALA A 33 -15.39 -7.51 8.35
CA ALA A 33 -15.67 -8.50 9.38
C ALA A 33 -15.81 -7.79 10.73
N THR A 34 -16.92 -8.03 11.41
CA THR A 34 -17.20 -7.44 12.73
C THR A 34 -16.79 -8.37 13.87
N SER A 35 -16.89 -9.68 13.64
CA SER A 35 -16.46 -10.74 14.55
C SER A 35 -16.20 -12.03 13.78
N SER A 36 -15.52 -12.98 14.40
CA SER A 36 -15.35 -14.32 13.86
C SER A 36 -15.45 -15.36 14.98
N THR A 37 -16.21 -16.43 14.74
CA THR A 37 -16.22 -17.63 15.58
C THR A 37 -15.45 -18.75 14.88
N ILE A 38 -15.33 -19.91 15.53
CA ILE A 38 -14.69 -21.10 14.94
C ILE A 38 -15.49 -21.64 13.74
N GLU A 39 -16.79 -21.37 13.68
CA GLU A 39 -17.70 -21.95 12.68
C GLU A 39 -18.04 -20.99 11.54
N ALA A 40 -18.07 -19.69 11.82
CA ALA A 40 -18.46 -18.68 10.84
C ALA A 40 -17.76 -17.33 11.05
N VAL A 41 -17.59 -16.59 9.96
CA VAL A 41 -17.20 -15.17 9.98
C VAL A 41 -18.46 -14.32 9.88
N GLU A 42 -18.59 -13.34 10.78
CA GLU A 42 -19.70 -12.40 10.80
C GLU A 42 -19.35 -11.15 10.00
N LEU A 43 -20.08 -10.94 8.91
CA LEU A 43 -20.03 -9.74 8.06
C LEU A 43 -21.39 -9.02 8.18
N GLU A 44 -22.05 -8.73 7.05
CA GLU A 44 -23.49 -8.43 7.01
C GLU A 44 -24.32 -9.72 7.08
N ASP A 45 -23.81 -10.79 6.48
CA ASP A 45 -24.30 -12.16 6.57
C ASP A 45 -23.26 -13.05 7.28
N SER A 46 -23.72 -14.14 7.90
CA SER A 46 -22.85 -15.15 8.53
C SER A 46 -22.40 -16.17 7.49
N ILE A 47 -21.07 -16.32 7.32
CA ILE A 47 -20.49 -17.22 6.32
C ILE A 47 -19.75 -18.37 7.01
N PRO A 48 -20.24 -19.62 6.91
CA PRO A 48 -19.57 -20.77 7.51
C PRO A 48 -18.31 -21.15 6.72
N TYR A 49 -17.30 -21.67 7.43
CA TYR A 49 -16.03 -22.08 6.82
C TYR A 49 -15.41 -23.30 7.49
N ASP A 50 -14.67 -24.12 6.72
CA ASP A 50 -13.81 -25.19 7.27
C ASP A 50 -12.40 -24.67 7.61
N PHE A 51 -11.91 -23.69 6.84
CA PHE A 51 -10.63 -23.03 7.04
C PHE A 51 -10.73 -21.54 6.70
N LEU A 52 -10.26 -20.67 7.60
CA LEU A 52 -10.24 -19.21 7.40
C LEU A 52 -8.81 -18.70 7.28
N ALA A 53 -8.50 -18.01 6.17
CA ALA A 53 -7.27 -17.26 6.01
C ALA A 53 -7.56 -15.77 6.06
N VAL A 54 -7.08 -15.09 7.12
CA VAL A 54 -7.24 -13.64 7.27
C VAL A 54 -6.08 -12.93 6.56
N ALA A 55 -6.42 -12.20 5.50
CA ALA A 55 -5.46 -11.44 4.70
C ALA A 55 -5.92 -9.98 4.48
N THR A 56 -6.60 -9.40 5.47
CA THR A 56 -7.19 -8.05 5.42
C THR A 56 -6.17 -6.91 5.40
N GLY A 57 -4.88 -7.22 5.63
CA GLY A 57 -3.81 -6.23 5.64
C GLY A 57 -3.98 -5.20 6.76
N THR A 58 -3.48 -3.99 6.53
CA THR A 58 -3.69 -2.83 7.41
C THR A 58 -4.47 -1.75 6.65
N GLY A 59 -5.46 -1.14 7.31
CA GLY A 59 -6.18 -0.01 6.75
C GLY A 59 -5.36 1.28 6.88
N PRO A 60 -5.42 2.21 5.91
CA PRO A 60 -4.75 3.51 6.06
C PRO A 60 -5.31 4.25 7.28
N ALA A 61 -4.44 4.81 8.12
CA ALA A 61 -4.87 5.78 9.11
C ALA A 61 -5.25 7.09 8.39
N GLY A 62 -6.50 7.54 8.52
CA GLY A 62 -6.99 8.83 8.03
C GLY A 62 -7.63 8.83 6.64
N HIS A 63 -7.81 10.03 6.08
CA HIS A 63 -8.64 10.37 4.89
C HIS A 63 -8.25 9.69 3.56
N LEU A 64 -7.29 8.77 3.55
CA LEU A 64 -6.84 8.01 2.38
C LEU A 64 -7.36 6.56 2.38
N ALA A 65 -8.17 6.18 3.36
CA ALA A 65 -8.73 4.85 3.48
C ALA A 65 -9.76 4.58 2.37
N LEU A 66 -9.42 3.67 1.44
CA LEU A 66 -10.34 3.10 0.44
C LEU A 66 -11.21 1.96 1.02
N VAL A 67 -11.37 1.91 2.34
CA VAL A 67 -12.02 0.78 3.03
C VAL A 67 -13.50 0.72 2.65
N GLY A 68 -13.95 -0.46 2.21
CA GLY A 68 -15.35 -0.71 1.84
C GLY A 68 -15.78 -0.13 0.49
N GLN A 69 -14.86 0.41 -0.31
CA GLN A 69 -15.17 0.89 -1.66
C GLN A 69 -15.06 -0.25 -2.67
N ASP A 70 -15.90 -0.21 -3.70
CA ASP A 70 -15.74 -1.10 -4.85
C ASP A 70 -14.57 -0.66 -5.74
N LYS A 71 -14.25 -1.48 -6.75
CA LYS A 71 -13.16 -1.20 -7.67
C LYS A 71 -13.35 0.13 -8.40
N ILE A 72 -14.58 0.47 -8.79
CA ILE A 72 -14.88 1.66 -9.59
C ILE A 72 -14.62 2.90 -8.73
N ALA A 73 -15.18 2.94 -7.53
CA ALA A 73 -14.96 4.02 -6.57
C ALA A 73 -13.47 4.16 -6.21
N GLY A 74 -12.74 3.06 -6.02
CA GLY A 74 -11.30 3.08 -5.77
C GLY A 74 -10.50 3.72 -6.93
N VAL A 75 -10.87 3.41 -8.17
CA VAL A 75 -10.25 4.00 -9.38
C VAL A 75 -10.56 5.50 -9.47
N GLU A 76 -11.80 5.91 -9.21
CA GLU A 76 -12.21 7.32 -9.23
C GLU A 76 -11.46 8.14 -8.18
N ILE A 77 -11.32 7.63 -6.96
CA ILE A 77 -10.55 8.29 -5.89
C ILE A 77 -9.08 8.43 -6.29
N ALA A 78 -8.50 7.39 -6.91
CA ALA A 78 -7.12 7.46 -7.41
C ALA A 78 -6.96 8.53 -8.51
N HIS A 79 -7.91 8.64 -9.44
CA HIS A 79 -7.92 9.70 -10.45
C HIS A 79 -8.03 11.09 -9.84
N LEU A 80 -8.91 11.27 -8.86
CA LEU A 80 -9.06 12.54 -8.13
C LEU A 80 -7.74 12.94 -7.45
N HIS A 81 -7.04 12.00 -6.82
CA HIS A 81 -5.74 12.26 -6.20
C HIS A 81 -4.68 12.66 -7.23
N GLN A 82 -4.63 11.97 -8.37
CA GLN A 82 -3.72 12.31 -9.46
C GLN A 82 -4.00 13.72 -10.00
N GLU A 83 -5.26 14.09 -10.14
CA GLU A 83 -5.66 15.44 -10.60
C GLU A 83 -5.27 16.52 -9.58
N ASN A 84 -5.54 16.29 -8.29
CA ASN A 84 -5.14 17.20 -7.23
C ASN A 84 -3.61 17.43 -7.23
N VAL A 85 -2.84 16.35 -7.36
CA VAL A 85 -1.38 16.41 -7.49
C VAL A 85 -0.97 17.17 -8.76
N LYS A 86 -1.64 16.94 -9.89
CA LYS A 86 -1.38 17.62 -11.17
C LYS A 86 -1.68 19.13 -11.10
N ASN A 87 -2.68 19.54 -10.34
CA ASN A 87 -3.09 20.95 -10.21
C ASN A 87 -2.32 21.70 -9.10
N ALA A 88 -1.77 20.98 -8.11
CA ALA A 88 -1.02 21.59 -7.01
C ALA A 88 0.27 22.27 -7.48
N LYS A 89 0.56 23.49 -6.98
CA LYS A 89 1.84 24.18 -7.22
C LYS A 89 2.93 23.77 -6.23
N HIS A 90 2.51 23.45 -5.01
CA HIS A 90 3.35 23.04 -3.90
C HIS A 90 2.73 21.81 -3.25
N ILE A 91 3.56 20.83 -2.89
CA ILE A 91 3.14 19.57 -2.29
C ILE A 91 3.91 19.39 -1.00
N VAL A 92 3.18 19.10 0.08
CA VAL A 92 3.76 18.77 1.38
C VAL A 92 3.45 17.32 1.68
N ILE A 93 4.50 16.55 1.99
CA ILE A 93 4.42 15.15 2.39
C ILE A 93 4.73 15.09 3.89
N VAL A 94 3.82 14.49 4.66
CA VAL A 94 4.00 14.28 6.09
C VAL A 94 4.46 12.84 6.32
N GLY A 95 5.67 12.68 6.85
CA GLY A 95 6.32 11.40 7.08
C GLY A 95 7.58 11.22 6.24
N GLY A 96 8.70 10.96 6.91
CA GLY A 96 10.02 10.72 6.32
C GLY A 96 10.42 9.25 6.23
N GLY A 97 9.45 8.34 6.34
CA GLY A 97 9.67 6.90 6.12
C GLY A 97 9.76 6.54 4.64
N GLU A 98 9.93 5.25 4.34
CA GLU A 98 10.09 4.71 2.99
C GLU A 98 8.99 5.16 2.02
N TYR A 99 7.72 5.09 2.44
CA TYR A 99 6.60 5.49 1.58
C TYR A 99 6.60 6.99 1.27
N GLY A 100 6.86 7.83 2.28
CA GLY A 100 6.91 9.29 2.10
C GLY A 100 8.07 9.72 1.21
N ILE A 101 9.24 9.11 1.37
CA ILE A 101 10.41 9.36 0.52
C ILE A 101 10.20 8.85 -0.91
N GLN A 102 9.56 7.69 -1.08
CA GLN A 102 9.21 7.18 -2.40
C GLN A 102 8.27 8.13 -3.12
N LEU A 103 7.19 8.59 -2.46
CA LEU A 103 6.25 9.54 -3.06
C LEU A 103 6.93 10.86 -3.44
N ALA A 104 7.81 11.38 -2.57
CA ALA A 104 8.56 12.60 -2.86
C ALA A 104 9.46 12.44 -4.09
N THR A 105 10.11 11.28 -4.21
CA THR A 105 10.98 10.93 -5.33
C THR A 105 10.19 10.74 -6.61
N ASP A 106 9.05 10.05 -6.57
CA ASP A 106 8.15 9.87 -7.71
C ASP A 106 7.66 11.23 -8.26
N LEU A 107 7.30 12.16 -7.38
CA LEU A 107 6.91 13.51 -7.77
C LEU A 107 8.05 14.26 -8.46
N LYS A 108 9.29 14.07 -8.02
CA LYS A 108 10.48 14.77 -8.54
C LYS A 108 11.09 14.13 -9.79
N THR A 109 10.76 12.89 -10.10
CA THR A 109 11.37 12.14 -11.22
C THR A 109 10.45 11.97 -12.42
N ARG A 110 9.15 12.29 -12.29
CA ARG A 110 8.16 12.12 -13.37
C ARG A 110 7.53 13.43 -13.84
N ALA A 111 7.22 13.47 -15.12
CA ALA A 111 6.40 14.54 -15.70
C ALA A 111 4.92 14.28 -15.38
N PRO A 112 4.09 15.32 -15.16
CA PRO A 112 4.43 16.75 -15.20
C PRO A 112 4.87 17.32 -13.83
N THR A 113 5.13 16.48 -12.83
CA THR A 113 5.29 16.92 -11.44
C THR A 113 6.71 17.31 -11.06
N GLN A 114 7.73 16.92 -11.83
CA GLN A 114 9.15 17.11 -11.52
C GLN A 114 9.56 18.55 -11.15
N SER A 115 8.94 19.56 -11.77
CA SER A 115 9.24 20.98 -11.53
C SER A 115 8.55 21.55 -10.29
N LYS A 116 7.61 20.80 -9.68
CA LYS A 116 6.85 21.27 -8.52
C LYS A 116 7.71 21.34 -7.27
N ARG A 117 7.38 22.25 -6.36
CA ARG A 117 8.03 22.30 -5.05
C ARG A 117 7.44 21.19 -4.18
N VAL A 118 8.29 20.29 -3.69
CA VAL A 118 7.91 19.19 -2.80
C VAL A 118 8.69 19.35 -1.49
N ILE A 119 7.96 19.33 -0.38
CA ILE A 119 8.48 19.49 0.98
C ILE A 119 8.13 18.22 1.74
N VAL A 120 9.11 17.63 2.43
CA VAL A 120 8.88 16.48 3.31
C VAL A 120 9.06 16.92 4.75
N VAL A 121 8.03 16.73 5.57
CA VAL A 121 8.02 17.08 6.99
C VAL A 121 8.03 15.79 7.80
N HIS A 122 8.93 15.68 8.78
CA HIS A 122 8.99 14.51 9.66
C HIS A 122 9.45 14.89 11.08
N SER A 123 9.16 14.02 12.04
CA SER A 123 9.50 14.21 13.45
C SER A 123 10.84 13.58 13.87
N ARG A 124 11.34 12.62 13.08
CA ARG A 124 12.57 11.87 13.42
C ARG A 124 13.85 12.66 13.13
N PRO A 125 15.00 12.29 13.71
CA PRO A 125 16.27 12.96 13.44
C PRO A 125 16.67 12.96 11.96
N GLN A 126 16.34 11.87 11.25
CA GLN A 126 16.59 11.69 9.83
C GLN A 126 15.45 10.91 9.15
N PRO A 127 15.22 11.10 7.84
CA PRO A 127 14.38 10.21 7.05
C PRO A 127 15.01 8.82 6.92
N LEU A 128 14.18 7.81 6.59
CA LEU A 128 14.59 6.41 6.46
C LEU A 128 15.28 5.86 7.72
N ASN A 129 14.88 6.32 8.91
CA ASN A 129 15.52 5.98 10.18
C ASN A 129 15.38 4.50 10.59
N GLN A 130 14.60 3.70 9.87
CA GLN A 130 14.50 2.25 10.07
C GLN A 130 15.52 1.46 9.24
N PHE A 131 16.21 2.12 8.30
CA PHE A 131 17.18 1.50 7.41
C PHE A 131 18.61 1.81 7.85
N HIS A 132 19.56 1.03 7.33
CA HIS A 132 20.98 1.26 7.55
C HIS A 132 21.40 2.67 7.08
N GLU A 133 22.30 3.31 7.82
CA GLU A 133 22.71 4.71 7.59
C GLU A 133 23.24 4.98 6.17
N GLY A 134 23.94 4.01 5.56
CA GLY A 134 24.39 4.13 4.18
C GLY A 134 23.24 4.36 3.16
N LEU A 135 22.03 3.85 3.43
CA LEU A 135 20.87 4.16 2.57
C LEU A 135 20.44 5.62 2.72
N HIS A 136 20.51 6.15 3.94
CA HIS A 136 20.22 7.55 4.22
C HIS A 136 21.21 8.47 3.46
N GLU A 137 22.49 8.13 3.47
CA GLU A 137 23.53 8.87 2.72
C GLU A 137 23.29 8.86 1.21
N ILE A 138 22.98 7.69 0.64
CA ILE A 138 22.66 7.54 -0.80
C ILE A 138 21.38 8.33 -1.16
N ALA A 139 20.38 8.33 -0.29
CA ALA A 139 19.15 9.09 -0.50
C ALA A 139 19.41 10.59 -0.45
N LEU A 140 20.24 11.04 0.50
CA LEU A 140 20.71 12.42 0.62
C LEU A 140 21.42 12.91 -0.63
N SER A 141 22.40 12.14 -1.12
CA SER A 141 23.27 12.55 -2.22
C SER A 141 22.52 12.67 -3.56
N ASN A 142 21.56 11.78 -3.80
CA ASN A 142 20.92 11.65 -5.11
C ASN A 142 19.59 12.40 -5.22
N TYR A 143 18.77 12.36 -4.17
CA TYR A 143 17.35 12.74 -4.26
C TYR A 143 17.02 13.94 -3.38
N PHE A 144 17.66 14.07 -2.21
CA PHE A 144 17.30 15.10 -1.24
C PHE A 144 17.77 16.50 -1.63
N LYS A 145 18.72 16.65 -2.56
CA LYS A 145 19.06 17.98 -3.12
C LYS A 145 17.88 18.73 -3.73
N PHE A 146 16.82 18.02 -4.14
CA PHE A 146 15.63 18.60 -4.75
C PHE A 146 14.47 18.79 -3.77
N LEU A 147 14.62 18.32 -2.54
CA LEU A 147 13.56 18.22 -1.54
C LEU A 147 13.91 19.08 -0.34
N VAL A 148 12.93 19.86 0.12
CA VAL A 148 13.08 20.65 1.34
C VAL A 148 12.61 19.80 2.51
N TYR A 149 13.50 19.54 3.46
CA TYR A 149 13.19 18.77 4.66
C TYR A 149 13.02 19.70 5.85
N ILE A 150 11.89 19.57 6.52
CA ILE A 150 11.64 20.28 7.77
C ILE A 150 11.51 19.22 8.85
N ARG A 151 12.51 19.18 9.73
CA ARG A 151 12.38 18.46 11.00
C ARG A 151 11.54 19.32 11.92
N SER A 152 10.46 18.75 12.45
CA SER A 152 9.74 19.39 13.55
C SER A 152 10.65 19.38 14.78
N SER A 153 11.08 20.57 15.24
CA SER A 153 11.79 20.78 16.50
C SER A 153 10.78 20.60 17.64
N GLY A 154 10.48 19.35 17.99
CA GLY A 154 9.57 19.06 19.08
C GLY A 154 10.16 19.50 20.43
N GLU A 155 9.80 20.70 20.87
CA GLU A 155 9.29 20.90 22.23
C GLU A 155 7.77 20.92 22.10
N LEU A 156 7.12 19.81 22.47
CA LEU A 156 5.68 19.72 22.76
C LEU A 156 5.54 19.11 24.15
#